data_AF-A0AAP5BIE6-F1
#
_entry.id   AF-A0AAP5BIE6-F1
#
_cell.length_a   1.000
_cell.length_b   1.000
_cell.length_c   1.000
_cell.angle_alpha   90.00
_cell.angle_beta   90.00
_cell.angle_gamma   90.00
#
_symmetry.space_group_name_H-M   'P 1'
#
loop_
_entity.id
_entity.type
_entity.pdbx_description
1 polymer ?
#
loop_
_entity_poly.entity_id
_entity_poly.type
_entity_poly.pdbx_seq_one_letter_code
_entity_poly.pdbx_strand_id
1 'polypeptide(L)' 'MGMFFDQDIAHIARVMMPSLVGDLGGPILPAEYWRGRLHQHLDATHLTRVQLCALDSLLLQLDDFEAKGARC' A
#
# COMPACT_ATOMS: atom_id res chain seq x y z
N MET A 1 11.65 1.38 -19.49
CA MET A 1 10.22 1.37 -19.15
C MET A 1 10.05 1.12 -17.64
N GLY A 2 10.53 2.04 -16.79
CA GLY A 2 10.53 1.85 -15.31
C GLY A 2 9.81 2.94 -14.52
N MET A 3 9.48 4.07 -15.16
CA MET A 3 8.90 5.24 -14.49
C MET A 3 7.43 5.02 -14.08
N PHE A 4 6.66 4.25 -14.84
CA PHE A 4 5.24 4.03 -14.55
C PHE A 4 5.01 3.26 -13.26
N PHE A 5 5.74 2.17 -13.03
CA PHE A 5 5.60 1.36 -11.83
C PHE A 5 6.11 2.07 -10.57
N ASP A 6 7.19 2.86 -10.68
CA ASP A 6 7.68 3.67 -9.56
C ASP A 6 6.64 4.72 -9.15
N GLN A 7 6.05 5.40 -10.14
CA GLN A 7 4.98 6.36 -9.93
C GLN A 7 3.70 5.71 -9.40
N ASP A 8 3.38 4.48 -9.83
CA ASP A 8 2.22 3.73 -9.35
C ASP A 8 2.39 3.33 -7.88
N ILE A 9 3.57 2.84 -7.49
CA ILE A 9 3.88 2.52 -6.08
C ILE A 9 3.87 3.79 -5.21
N ALA A 10 4.46 4.89 -5.69
CA ALA A 10 4.43 6.16 -4.99
C ALA A 10 3.01 6.74 -4.89
N HIS A 11 2.17 6.50 -5.90
CA HIS A 11 0.77 6.87 -5.89
C HIS A 11 0.00 6.05 -4.85
N ILE A 12 0.12 4.72 -4.87
CA ILE A 12 -0.45 3.79 -3.87
C ILE A 12 -0.05 4.24 -2.46
N ALA A 13 1.24 4.52 -2.23
CA ALA A 13 1.75 5.02 -0.96
C ALA A 13 1.01 6.27 -0.45
N ARG A 14 0.80 7.24 -1.35
CA ARG A 14 0.13 8.49 -1.00
C ARG A 14 -1.37 8.34 -0.78
N VAL A 15 -2.03 7.45 -1.53
CA VAL A 15 -3.50 7.29 -1.41
C VAL A 15 -3.89 6.29 -0.33
N MET A 16 -2.99 5.37 0.06
CA MET A 16 -3.25 4.33 1.05
C MET A 16 -3.58 4.93 2.42
N MET A 17 -2.71 5.77 2.99
CA MET A 17 -2.96 6.40 4.31
C MET A 17 -4.28 7.20 4.37
N PRO A 18 -4.57 8.13 3.44
CA PRO A 18 -5.84 8.86 3.49
C PRO A 18 -7.06 7.96 3.24
N SER A 19 -6.92 6.88 2.47
CA SER A 19 -8.00 5.90 2.28
C SER A 19 -8.28 5.07 3.54
N LEU A 20 -7.26 4.79 4.34
CA LEU A 20 -7.35 4.06 5.61
C LEU A 20 -7.96 4.92 6.73
N VAL A 21 -7.59 6.19 6.79
CA VAL A 21 -8.14 7.14 7.78
C VAL A 21 -9.61 7.45 7.46
N GLY A 22 -9.97 7.47 6.17
CA GLY A 22 -11.33 7.74 5.72
C GLY A 22 -11.68 9.23 5.80
N ASP A 23 -12.30 9.75 4.75
CA ASP A 23 -12.89 11.09 4.78
C ASP A 23 -14.37 10.97 5.17
N LEU A 24 -14.70 11.49 6.36
CA LEU A 24 -16.05 11.79 6.90
C LEU A 24 -17.14 10.68 6.90
N GLY A 25 -16.85 9.45 6.44
CA GLY A 25 -17.82 8.34 6.38
C GLY A 25 -17.27 6.94 6.75
N GLY A 26 -16.03 6.86 7.23
CA GLY A 26 -15.33 5.61 7.54
C GLY A 26 -14.22 5.26 6.53
N PRO A 27 -13.43 4.20 6.77
CA PRO A 27 -12.37 3.78 5.86
C PRO A 27 -13.00 3.40 4.51
N ILE A 28 -12.62 4.12 3.46
CA ILE A 28 -13.17 3.89 2.10
C ILE A 28 -12.72 2.52 1.58
N LEU A 29 -11.52 2.08 1.99
CA LEU A 29 -10.96 0.77 1.68
C LEU A 29 -10.24 0.22 2.92
N PRO A 30 -10.57 -1.01 3.37
CA PRO A 30 -9.88 -1.64 4.50
C PRO A 30 -8.43 -1.99 4.15
N ALA A 31 -7.59 -2.15 5.17
CA ALA A 31 -6.18 -2.52 5.00
C ALA A 31 -6.01 -3.84 4.23
N GLU A 32 -6.86 -4.84 4.48
CA GLU A 32 -6.88 -6.10 3.74
C GLU A 32 -6.97 -5.92 2.21
N TYR A 33 -7.75 -4.93 1.75
CA TYR A 33 -7.86 -4.63 0.32
C TYR A 33 -6.54 -4.14 -0.28
N TRP A 34 -5.84 -3.26 0.44
CA TRP A 34 -4.53 -2.76 0.03
C TRP A 34 -3.47 -3.87 0.05
N ARG A 35 -3.52 -4.77 1.04
CA ARG A 35 -2.63 -5.93 1.13
C ARG A 35 -2.78 -6.84 -0.09
N GLY A 36 -4.01 -7.13 -0.49
CA GLY A 36 -4.30 -7.89 -1.71
C GLY A 36 -3.81 -7.20 -2.99
N ARG A 37 -4.01 -5.88 -3.10
CA ARG A 37 -3.53 -5.10 -4.24
C ARG A 37 -2.00 -5.06 -4.31
N LEU A 38 -1.31 -4.86 -3.18
CA LEU A 38 0.17 -4.89 -3.10
C LEU A 38 0.72 -6.27 -3.51
N HIS A 39 0.07 -7.36 -3.11
CA HIS A 39 0.42 -8.71 -3.54
C HIS A 39 0.25 -8.94 -5.05
N GLN A 40 -0.80 -8.37 -5.66
CA GLN A 40 -0.97 -8.41 -7.12
C GLN A 40 0.12 -7.63 -7.85
N HIS A 41 0.58 -6.50 -7.28
CA HIS A 41 1.74 -5.78 -7.81
C HIS A 41 3.04 -6.58 -7.65
N LEU A 42 3.22 -7.30 -6.53
CA LEU A 42 4.34 -8.22 -6.27
C LEU A 42 4.41 -9.39 -7.27
N ASP A 43 3.25 -9.86 -7.76
CA ASP A 43 3.15 -10.93 -8.75
C ASP A 43 3.65 -10.51 -10.15
N ALA A 44 3.88 -9.20 -10.37
CA ALA A 44 4.42 -8.72 -11.64
C ALA A 44 5.86 -9.23 -11.87
N THR A 45 6.05 -9.95 -12.98
CA THR A 45 7.30 -10.65 -13.34
C THR A 45 8.52 -9.74 -13.55
N HIS A 46 8.36 -8.41 -13.58
CA HIS A 46 9.41 -7.44 -13.92
C HIS A 46 9.67 -6.38 -12.86
N LEU A 47 9.47 -6.71 -11.58
CA LEU A 47 9.79 -5.78 -10.50
C LEU A 47 11.30 -5.60 -10.34
N THR A 48 11.71 -4.34 -10.27
CA THR A 48 13.07 -3.99 -9.90
C THR A 48 13.24 -4.04 -8.38
N ARG A 49 14.48 -4.18 -7.91
CA ARG A 49 14.81 -4.20 -6.47
C ARG A 49 14.32 -2.96 -5.72
N VAL A 50 14.27 -1.81 -6.38
CA VAL A 50 13.73 -0.56 -5.82
C VAL A 50 12.23 -0.66 -5.59
N GLN A 51 11.49 -1.21 -6.56
CA GLN A 51 10.05 -1.41 -6.48
C GLN A 51 9.68 -2.43 -5.41
N LEU A 52 10.42 -3.53 -5.30
CA LEU A 52 10.29 -4.49 -4.20
C LEU A 52 10.48 -3.81 -2.84
N CYS A 53 11.57 -3.04 -2.68
CA CYS A 53 11.84 -2.34 -1.43
C CYS A 53 10.73 -1.34 -1.07
N ALA A 54 10.14 -0.66 -2.06
CA ALA A 54 9.04 0.26 -1.85
C ALA A 54 7.73 -0.47 -1.47
N LEU A 55 7.43 -1.61 -2.11
CA LEU A 55 6.28 -2.47 -1.78
C LEU A 55 6.40 -3.08 -0.38
N ASP A 56 7.58 -3.59 0.00
CA ASP A 56 7.85 -4.11 1.35
C ASP A 56 7.65 -3.03 2.41
N SER A 57 8.17 -1.82 2.18
CA SER A 57 8.00 -0.68 3.09
C SER A 57 6.53 -0.27 3.23
N LEU A 58 5.72 -0.43 2.18
CA LEU A 58 4.29 -0.18 2.24
C LEU A 58 3.53 -1.24 3.02
N LEU A 59 3.86 -2.51 2.83
CA LEU A 59 3.29 -3.61 3.61
C LEU A 59 3.58 -3.44 5.12
N LEU A 60 4.80 -3.01 5.47
CA LEU A 60 5.20 -2.73 6.85
C LEU A 60 4.40 -1.57 7.47
N GLN A 61 4.19 -0.48 6.70
CA GLN A 61 3.37 0.65 7.15
C GLN A 61 1.91 0.26 7.35
N LEU A 62 1.37 -0.59 6.48
CA LEU A 62 0.02 -1.12 6.60
C LEU A 62 -0.15 -1.95 7.87
N ASP A 63 0.77 -2.88 8.12
CA ASP A 63 0.76 -3.77 9.28
C ASP A 63 0.89 -2.98 10.59
N ASP A 64 1.77 -1.97 10.64
CA ASP A 64 1.89 -1.05 11.77
C ASP A 64 0.61 -0.22 12.00
N PHE A 65 -0.04 0.24 10.93
CA PHE A 65 -1.31 0.95 11.03
C PHE A 65 -2.43 0.06 11.58
N GLU A 66 -2.56 -1.18 11.08
CA GLU A 66 -3.52 -2.16 11.61
C GLU A 66 -3.24 -2.49 13.08
N ALA A 67 -1.97 -2.71 13.44
CA ALA A 67 -1.56 -2.96 14.82
C ALA A 67 -1.83 -1.79 15.77
N LYS A 68 -1.76 -0.55 15.26
CA LYS A 68 -2.12 0.67 16.01
C LYS A 68 -3.64 0.87 16.11
N GLY A 69 -4.38 0.62 15.04
CA GLY A 69 -5.84 0.73 15.00
C GLY A 69 -6.55 -0.32 15.86
N ALA A 70 -5.98 -1.53 15.95
CA ALA A 70 -6.52 -2.63 16.76
C ALA A 70 -6.31 -2.46 18.28
N ARG A 71 -5.61 -1.42 18.72
CA ARG A 71 -5.31 -1.15 20.14
C ARG A 71 -6.30 -0.21 20.84
N CYS A 72 -7.40 0.17 20.18
CA CYS A 72 -8.45 1.04 20.74
C CYS A 72 -9.72 0.27 21.07
#